data_AF-A0A1H8HHX3-F1
#
_entry.id   AF-A0A1H8HHX3-F1
#
_cell.length_a   1.000
_cell.length_b   1.000
_cell.length_c   1.000
_cell.angle_alpha   90.00
_cell.angle_beta   90.00
_cell.angle_gamma   90.00
#
_symmetry.space_group_name_H-M   'P 1'
#
loop_
_entity.id
_entity.type
_entity.pdbx_description
1 polymer ?
#
loop_
_entity_poly.entity_id
_entity_poly.type
_entity_poly.pdbx_seq_one_letter_code
_entity_poly.pdbx_strand_id
1 'polypeptide(L)'
;MEDTTRKTAPHAIDVPYIERAADGGLGYLDLKQNPDVDIVARIASDRFTGGDTALVVGPDDKILGSAAVLAPVESVAVLIPAKTLLELGDGTHLIRSRVRDADGSEFDSAPSELVIKLTVPGDLDTVVSTPYINENLVVPTIVPRPIDPATP
;
A
#
# COMPACT_ATOMS: atom_id res chain seq x y z
N MET A 1 26.08 20.64 -12.25
CA MET A 1 24.86 20.21 -11.54
C MET A 1 24.72 18.75 -11.88
N GLU A 2 25.07 17.89 -10.94
CA GLU A 2 25.10 16.44 -11.16
C GLU A 2 23.68 15.91 -11.32
N ASP A 3 23.48 15.28 -12.47
CA ASP A 3 22.30 14.49 -12.81
C ASP A 3 22.32 13.24 -11.94
N THR A 4 21.46 13.20 -10.91
CA THR A 4 21.17 11.99 -10.13
C THR A 4 20.41 11.01 -11.01
N THR A 5 21.10 10.43 -11.98
CA THR A 5 20.56 9.43 -12.89
C THR A 5 20.08 8.24 -12.07
N ARG A 6 18.76 8.13 -11.92
CA ARG A 6 18.08 6.90 -11.47
C ARG A 6 18.47 5.79 -12.44
N LYS A 7 19.42 4.95 -12.03
CA LYS A 7 19.86 3.80 -12.82
C LYS A 7 18.80 2.72 -12.62
N THR A 8 18.17 2.24 -13.69
CA THR A 8 17.44 0.96 -13.64
C THR A 8 18.38 -0.07 -13.05
N ALA A 9 17.96 -0.74 -11.98
CA ALA A 9 18.80 -1.64 -11.22
C ALA A 9 19.47 -2.65 -12.17
N PRO A 10 20.81 -2.81 -12.17
CA PRO A 10 21.47 -3.92 -12.86
C PRO A 10 21.15 -5.29 -12.21
N HIS A 11 20.24 -5.33 -11.23
CA HIS A 11 19.95 -6.44 -10.33
C HIS A 11 18.44 -6.61 -10.15
N ALA A 12 17.98 -7.85 -10.01
CA ALA A 12 16.56 -8.16 -9.88
C ALA A 12 16.10 -7.87 -8.45
N ILE A 13 15.64 -6.64 -8.22
CA ILE A 13 14.87 -6.28 -7.03
C ILE A 13 13.41 -6.54 -7.38
N ASP A 14 12.76 -7.41 -6.62
CA ASP A 14 11.34 -7.68 -6.82
C ASP A 14 10.48 -6.53 -6.30
N VAL A 15 9.31 -6.38 -6.90
CA VAL A 15 8.28 -5.45 -6.42
C VAL A 15 7.87 -5.83 -4.99
N PRO A 16 7.41 -4.85 -4.17
CA PRO A 16 7.11 -5.13 -2.78
C PRO A 16 5.85 -6.00 -2.68
N TYR A 17 5.96 -7.13 -1.99
CA TYR A 17 4.83 -8.03 -1.74
C TYR A 17 4.16 -7.71 -0.41
N ILE A 18 2.91 -7.23 -0.46
CA ILE A 18 2.10 -6.95 0.72
C ILE A 18 1.08 -8.08 0.88
N GLU A 19 1.31 -8.97 1.86
CA GLU A 19 0.48 -10.16 2.05
C GLU A 19 -1.00 -9.83 2.29
N ARG A 20 -1.28 -8.74 3.02
CA ARG A 20 -2.64 -8.26 3.28
C ARG A 20 -3.35 -7.68 2.06
N ALA A 21 -2.63 -7.41 0.97
CA ALA A 21 -3.21 -6.96 -0.29
C ALA A 21 -3.31 -8.09 -1.33
N ALA A 22 -3.02 -9.34 -0.95
CA ALA A 22 -3.00 -10.47 -1.88
C ALA A 22 -4.39 -10.83 -2.43
N ASP A 23 -5.45 -10.38 -1.77
CA ASP A 23 -6.85 -10.47 -2.23
C ASP A 23 -7.25 -9.34 -3.19
N GLY A 24 -6.31 -8.45 -3.53
CA GLY A 24 -6.49 -7.42 -4.55
C GLY A 24 -6.33 -5.98 -4.05
N GLY A 25 -6.19 -5.74 -2.74
CA GLY A 25 -5.94 -4.40 -2.22
C GLY A 25 -6.02 -4.31 -0.69
N LEU A 26 -5.78 -3.12 -0.15
CA LEU A 26 -5.94 -2.87 1.29
C LEU A 26 -7.29 -2.22 1.57
N GLY A 27 -8.03 -2.79 2.51
CA GLY A 27 -9.38 -2.38 2.85
C GLY A 27 -9.51 -1.55 4.13
N TYR A 28 -10.76 -1.25 4.48
CA TYR A 28 -11.11 -0.62 5.77
C TYR A 28 -10.60 -1.42 6.98
N LEU A 29 -10.73 -2.76 6.96
CA LEU A 29 -10.33 -3.61 8.08
C LEU A 29 -8.80 -3.65 8.25
N ASP A 30 -8.05 -3.53 7.16
CA ASP A 30 -6.59 -3.51 7.20
C ASP A 30 -6.05 -2.21 7.81
N LEU A 31 -6.68 -1.07 7.48
CA LEU A 31 -6.10 0.25 7.72
C LEU A 31 -6.87 1.10 8.75
N LYS A 32 -8.21 1.08 8.75
CA LYS A 32 -9.03 1.93 9.64
C LYS A 32 -9.45 1.27 10.95
N GLN A 33 -9.67 -0.05 10.96
CA GLN A 33 -10.08 -0.73 12.20
C GLN A 33 -8.97 -0.68 13.27
N ASN A 34 -7.71 -0.74 12.85
CA ASN A 34 -6.56 -0.59 13.72
C ASN A 34 -5.48 0.30 13.06
N PRO A 35 -5.58 1.63 13.18
CA PRO A 35 -4.67 2.55 12.48
C PRO A 35 -3.24 2.54 13.04
N ASP A 36 -3.01 1.89 14.19
CA ASP A 36 -1.67 1.75 14.79
C ASP A 36 -0.98 0.43 14.40
N VAL A 37 -1.58 -0.37 13.51
CA VAL A 37 -0.97 -1.60 12.99
C VAL A 37 0.07 -1.29 11.92
N ASP A 38 1.14 -2.08 11.91
CA ASP A 38 2.08 -2.11 10.79
C ASP A 38 1.62 -3.12 9.74
N ILE A 39 1.62 -2.69 8.48
CA ILE A 39 1.44 -3.54 7.31
C ILE A 39 2.81 -4.04 6.89
N VAL A 40 2.95 -5.36 6.80
CA VAL A 40 4.22 -5.99 6.42
C VAL A 40 4.31 -6.08 4.90
N ALA A 41 5.34 -5.47 4.33
CA ALA A 41 5.76 -5.69 2.96
C ALA A 41 7.03 -6.54 2.94
N ARG A 42 7.14 -7.48 2.00
CA ARG A 42 8.38 -8.24 1.76
C ARG A 42 9.02 -7.75 0.48
N ILE A 43 10.30 -7.43 0.56
CA ILE A 43 11.14 -7.12 -0.59
C ILE A 43 12.09 -8.29 -0.76
N ALA A 44 12.20 -8.82 -1.97
CA ALA A 44 13.17 -9.85 -2.33
C ALA A 44 14.24 -9.26 -3.26
N SER A 45 15.47 -9.71 -3.07
CA SER A 45 16.63 -9.32 -3.88
C SER A 45 17.69 -10.41 -3.76
N ASP A 46 18.36 -10.73 -4.86
CA ASP A 46 19.45 -11.70 -4.91
C ASP A 46 20.77 -11.18 -4.31
N ARG A 47 20.81 -9.91 -3.88
CA ARG A 47 22.02 -9.20 -3.46
C ARG A 47 21.88 -8.34 -2.21
N PHE A 48 20.89 -8.57 -1.37
CA PHE A 48 20.89 -7.91 -0.07
C PHE A 48 22.16 -8.27 0.71
N THR A 49 22.86 -7.25 1.17
CA THR A 49 24.07 -7.36 1.98
C THR A 49 23.94 -6.55 3.25
N GLY A 50 24.74 -6.90 4.27
CA GLY A 50 24.75 -6.17 5.53
C GLY A 50 25.18 -4.71 5.31
N GLY A 51 24.35 -3.76 5.75
CA GLY A 51 24.56 -2.32 5.56
C GLY A 51 23.55 -1.68 4.58
N ASP A 52 22.85 -2.49 3.78
CA ASP A 52 21.81 -1.98 2.89
C ASP A 52 20.57 -1.52 3.67
N THR A 53 19.75 -0.69 3.03
CA THR A 53 18.41 -0.32 3.50
C THR A 53 17.38 -0.68 2.45
N ALA A 54 16.41 -1.51 2.81
CA ALA A 54 15.25 -1.85 2.00
C ALA A 54 14.13 -0.84 2.27
N LEU A 55 13.52 -0.32 1.21
CA LEU A 55 12.53 0.75 1.25
C LEU A 55 11.32 0.36 0.40
N VAL A 56 10.12 0.63 0.92
CA VAL A 56 8.91 0.66 0.10
C VAL A 56 8.61 2.12 -0.21
N VAL A 57 8.58 2.45 -1.49
CA VAL A 57 8.41 3.81 -2.00
C VAL A 57 7.08 3.91 -2.74
N GLY A 58 6.27 4.89 -2.39
CA GLY A 58 4.99 5.19 -3.02
C GLY A 58 5.05 6.36 -4.01
N PRO A 59 3.89 6.95 -4.32
CA PRO A 59 3.79 8.13 -5.18
C PRO A 59 4.68 9.29 -4.69
N ASP A 60 5.16 10.11 -5.63
CA ASP A 60 6.01 11.28 -5.36
C ASP A 60 7.27 10.98 -4.52
N ASP A 61 7.82 9.77 -4.67
CA ASP A 61 8.98 9.27 -3.90
C ASP A 61 8.77 9.25 -2.38
N LYS A 62 7.51 9.21 -1.92
CA LYS A 62 7.19 9.07 -0.49
C LYS A 62 7.68 7.72 0.03
N ILE A 63 8.52 7.72 1.06
CA ILE A 63 8.90 6.49 1.76
C ILE A 63 7.71 6.02 2.61
N LEU A 64 7.18 4.85 2.29
CA LEU A 64 6.07 4.23 3.03
C LEU A 64 6.59 3.42 4.21
N GLY A 65 7.74 2.76 4.05
CA GLY A 65 8.41 2.01 5.11
C GLY A 65 9.88 1.76 4.79
N SER A 66 10.65 1.41 5.80
CA SER A 66 12.08 1.11 5.68
C SER A 66 12.52 0.00 6.62
N ALA A 67 13.51 -0.80 6.22
CA ALA A 67 14.18 -1.78 7.08
C ALA A 67 15.68 -1.83 6.78
N ALA A 68 16.49 -1.92 7.83
CA ALA A 68 17.93 -2.14 7.71
C ALA A 68 18.22 -3.61 7.41
N VAL A 69 19.15 -3.86 6.49
CA VAL A 69 19.65 -5.20 6.17
C VAL A 69 20.89 -5.44 7.01
N LEU A 70 20.82 -6.37 7.96
CA LEU A 70 21.89 -6.58 8.94
C LEU A 70 22.92 -7.62 8.49
N ALA A 71 22.53 -8.50 7.58
CA ALA A 71 23.36 -9.58 7.03
C ALA A 71 22.84 -9.96 5.64
N PRO A 72 23.62 -10.70 4.83
CA PRO A 72 23.13 -11.23 3.57
C PRO A 72 21.88 -12.09 3.76
N VAL A 73 20.81 -11.75 3.04
CA VAL A 73 19.50 -12.41 3.08
C VAL A 73 18.88 -12.36 1.68
N GLU A 74 17.89 -13.20 1.40
CA GLU A 74 17.19 -13.15 0.10
C GLU A 74 15.93 -12.28 0.15
N SER A 75 15.43 -11.99 1.36
CA SER A 75 14.25 -11.16 1.57
C SER A 75 14.28 -10.43 2.90
N VAL A 76 13.68 -9.25 2.91
CA VAL A 76 13.58 -8.36 4.07
C VAL A 76 12.11 -7.99 4.29
N ALA A 77 11.67 -8.05 5.55
CA ALA A 77 10.36 -7.54 5.95
C ALA A 77 10.48 -6.05 6.28
N VAL A 78 9.69 -5.23 5.59
CA VAL A 78 9.54 -3.79 5.79
C VAL A 78 8.21 -3.53 6.48
N LEU A 79 8.24 -2.80 7.59
CA LEU A 79 7.03 -2.38 8.29
C LEU A 79 6.58 -1.03 7.72
N ILE A 80 5.33 -0.98 7.27
CA ILE A 80 4.66 0.22 6.77
C ILE A 80 3.56 0.59 7.76
N PRO A 81 3.66 1.73 8.46
CA PRO A 81 2.58 2.17 9.34
C PRO A 81 1.28 2.34 8.56
N ALA A 82 0.17 1.77 9.06
CA ALA A 82 -1.12 1.87 8.38
C ALA A 82 -1.54 3.33 8.12
N LYS A 83 -1.17 4.27 9.00
CA LYS A 83 -1.39 5.72 8.80
C LYS A 83 -0.75 6.26 7.52
N THR A 84 0.44 5.78 7.18
CA THR A 84 1.15 6.22 5.97
C THR A 84 0.40 5.80 4.69
N LEU A 85 -0.28 4.67 4.73
CA LEU A 85 -1.14 4.17 3.65
C LEU A 85 -2.52 4.86 3.65
N LEU A 86 -3.10 5.14 4.83
CA LEU A 86 -4.32 5.94 4.94
C LEU A 86 -4.16 7.34 4.32
N GLU A 87 -2.98 7.95 4.46
CA GLU A 87 -2.65 9.24 3.86
C GLU A 87 -2.64 9.22 2.33
N LEU A 88 -2.40 8.06 1.70
CA LEU A 88 -2.51 7.93 0.24
C LEU A 88 -3.97 8.01 -0.22
N GLY A 89 -4.91 7.63 0.66
CA GLY A 89 -6.34 7.64 0.37
C GLY A 89 -6.77 6.54 -0.60
N ASP A 90 -8.08 6.57 -0.92
CA ASP A 90 -8.69 5.61 -1.85
C ASP A 90 -8.14 5.74 -3.27
N GLY A 91 -7.92 4.60 -3.93
CA GLY A 91 -7.50 4.54 -5.33
C GLY A 91 -6.38 3.55 -5.59
N THR A 92 -5.86 3.60 -6.83
CA THR A 92 -4.70 2.81 -7.26
C THR A 92 -3.43 3.66 -7.17
N HIS A 93 -2.44 3.17 -6.44
CA HIS A 93 -1.17 3.83 -6.19
C HIS A 93 -0.03 3.01 -6.78
N LEU A 94 0.93 3.66 -7.44
CA LEU A 94 2.15 2.97 -7.86
C LEU A 94 3.13 2.93 -6.70
N ILE A 95 3.58 1.73 -6.35
CA ILE A 95 4.61 1.49 -5.35
C ILE A 95 5.79 0.75 -5.97
N ARG A 96 6.96 0.85 -5.36
CA ARG A 96 8.16 0.11 -5.76
C ARG A 96 9.03 -0.20 -4.56
N SER A 97 9.81 -1.26 -4.68
CA SER A 97 10.93 -1.54 -3.80
C SER A 97 12.09 -0.66 -4.23
N ARG A 98 12.79 -0.11 -3.24
CA ARG A 98 14.09 0.54 -3.40
C ARG A 98 15.08 -0.09 -2.44
N VAL A 99 16.28 -0.37 -2.92
CA VAL A 99 17.42 -0.74 -2.08
C VAL A 99 18.41 0.41 -2.12
N ARG A 100 18.78 0.92 -0.96
CA ARG A 100 19.91 1.84 -0.81
C ARG A 100 21.09 1.04 -0.27
N ASP A 101 22.18 0.96 -1.02
CA ASP A 101 23.37 0.24 -0.56
C ASP A 101 24.14 1.02 0.53
N ALA A 102 25.13 0.37 1.14
CA ALA A 102 25.98 0.98 2.17
C ALA A 102 26.77 2.21 1.66
N ASP A 103 26.98 2.33 0.35
CA ASP A 103 27.68 3.45 -0.30
C ASP A 103 26.72 4.60 -0.66
N GLY A 104 25.42 4.42 -0.44
CA GLY A 104 24.37 5.42 -0.68
C GLY A 104 23.75 5.38 -2.08
N SER A 105 24.11 4.42 -2.93
CA SER A 105 23.50 4.24 -4.24
C SER A 105 22.09 3.66 -4.08
N GLU A 106 21.15 4.13 -4.90
CA GLU A 106 19.77 3.66 -4.88
C GLU A 106 19.42 2.86 -6.13
N PHE A 107 18.74 1.74 -5.92
CA PHE A 107 18.31 0.82 -6.97
C PHE A 107 16.80 0.56 -6.81
N ASP A 108 16.05 0.81 -7.88
CA ASP A 108 14.60 0.64 -7.89
C ASP A 108 14.20 -0.63 -8.65
N SER A 109 13.21 -1.33 -8.12
CA SER A 109 12.41 -2.31 -8.86
C SER A 109 11.50 -1.64 -9.90
N ALA A 110 10.85 -2.46 -10.75
CA ALA A 110 9.71 -1.99 -11.53
C ALA A 110 8.56 -1.53 -10.60
N PRO A 111 7.73 -0.56 -11.01
CA PRO A 111 6.57 -0.19 -10.22
C PRO A 111 5.50 -1.29 -10.26
N SER A 112 4.75 -1.44 -9.17
CA SER A 112 3.56 -2.28 -9.05
C SER A 112 2.37 -1.48 -8.54
N GLU A 113 1.16 -1.90 -8.88
CA GLU A 113 -0.08 -1.27 -8.41
C GLU A 113 -0.44 -1.76 -7.00
N LEU A 114 -0.78 -0.82 -6.13
CA LEU A 114 -1.41 -1.04 -4.83
C LEU A 114 -2.78 -0.37 -4.83
N VAL A 115 -3.83 -1.16 -4.65
CA VAL A 115 -5.19 -0.64 -4.55
C VAL A 115 -5.56 -0.44 -3.08
N ILE A 116 -6.13 0.73 -2.75
CA ILE A 116 -6.64 1.05 -1.42
C ILE A 116 -8.14 1.37 -1.53
N LYS A 117 -8.97 0.70 -0.72
CA LYS A 117 -10.44 0.85 -0.69
C LYS A 117 -10.97 0.91 0.74
N LEU A 118 -11.10 2.11 1.27
CA LEU A 118 -11.56 2.48 2.61
C LEU A 118 -13.06 2.79 2.67
N THR A 119 -13.70 3.05 1.52
CA THR A 119 -15.12 3.43 1.41
C THR A 119 -16.09 2.26 1.36
N VAL A 120 -15.60 1.02 1.40
CA VAL A 120 -16.40 -0.21 1.47
C VAL A 120 -16.45 -0.72 2.91
N PRO A 121 -17.49 -0.41 3.72
CA PRO A 121 -17.68 -1.05 5.01
C PRO A 121 -18.45 -2.36 4.76
N GLY A 122 -17.72 -3.44 4.49
CA GLY A 122 -18.29 -4.80 4.40
C GLY A 122 -17.57 -5.70 3.40
N ASP A 123 -16.93 -6.75 3.94
CA ASP A 123 -16.35 -7.94 3.29
C ASP A 123 -15.48 -7.78 2.02
N LEU A 124 -14.92 -8.92 1.60
CA LEU A 124 -14.02 -9.09 0.46
C LEU A 124 -14.60 -8.45 -0.81
N ASP A 125 -13.85 -7.55 -1.43
CA ASP A 125 -14.23 -6.94 -2.70
C ASP A 125 -14.07 -7.96 -3.84
N THR A 126 -15.17 -8.43 -4.40
CA THR A 126 -15.15 -9.41 -5.49
C THR A 126 -14.71 -8.82 -6.83
N VAL A 127 -14.59 -7.49 -6.95
CA VAL A 127 -14.25 -6.79 -8.19
C VAL A 127 -13.21 -5.69 -7.93
N VAL A 128 -11.97 -6.14 -7.81
CA VAL A 128 -10.78 -5.30 -7.58
C VAL A 128 -10.65 -4.13 -8.58
N SER A 129 -11.10 -4.33 -9.84
CA SER A 129 -10.93 -3.38 -10.95
C SER A 129 -11.78 -2.10 -10.87
N THR A 130 -12.73 -1.99 -9.93
CA THR A 130 -13.61 -0.83 -9.84
C THR A 130 -13.35 -0.02 -8.55
N PRO A 131 -12.85 1.23 -8.64
CA PRO A 131 -12.40 1.99 -7.47
C PRO A 131 -13.53 2.58 -6.58
N TYR A 132 -14.81 2.51 -6.98
CA TYR A 132 -15.88 3.28 -6.32
C TYR A 132 -17.16 2.51 -5.94
N ILE A 133 -17.22 1.19 -6.08
CA ILE A 133 -18.48 0.46 -5.89
C ILE A 133 -18.42 -0.55 -4.74
N ASN A 134 -19.20 -0.27 -3.69
CA ASN A 134 -19.77 -1.32 -2.84
C ASN A 134 -20.87 -1.98 -3.67
N GLU A 135 -20.58 -3.04 -4.41
CA GLU A 135 -21.59 -3.71 -5.25
C GLU A 135 -22.70 -4.43 -4.44
N ASN A 136 -22.85 -4.19 -3.13
CA ASN A 136 -23.90 -4.81 -2.29
C ASN A 136 -24.51 -3.94 -1.17
N LEU A 137 -24.42 -2.60 -1.22
CA LEU A 137 -25.24 -1.77 -0.32
C LEU A 137 -26.62 -1.52 -0.93
N VAL A 138 -27.64 -2.15 -0.36
CA VAL A 138 -29.04 -1.75 -0.60
C VAL A 138 -29.19 -0.29 -0.18
N VAL A 139 -29.67 0.56 -1.10
CA VAL A 139 -29.99 1.96 -0.81
C VAL A 139 -30.95 1.99 0.40
N PRO A 140 -30.64 2.72 1.49
CA PRO A 140 -31.61 2.88 2.56
C PRO A 140 -32.79 3.72 2.07
N THR A 141 -33.87 3.05 1.66
CA THR A 141 -35.18 3.68 1.41
C THR A 141 -35.87 3.92 2.74
N ILE A 142 -35.50 4.98 3.45
CA ILE A 142 -36.38 5.54 4.46
C ILE A 142 -37.39 6.40 3.69
N VAL A 143 -38.60 5.90 3.49
CA VAL A 143 -39.74 6.74 3.11
C VAL A 143 -40.17 7.47 4.39
N PRO A 144 -40.00 8.80 4.52
CA PRO A 144 -40.54 9.52 5.66
C PRO A 144 -42.05 9.29 5.68
N ARG A 145 -42.60 8.86 6.82
CA ARG A 145 -44.07 8.86 6.96
C ARG A 145 -44.51 10.33 6.89
N PRO A 146 -45.46 10.68 6.00
CA PRO A 146 -46.09 11.98 6.05
C PRO A 146 -46.64 12.19 7.46
N ILE A 147 -46.26 13.29 8.10
CA ILE A 147 -46.94 13.75 9.31
C ILE A 147 -48.29 14.24 8.79
N ASP A 148 -49.39 13.57 9.17
CA ASP A 148 -50.73 13.99 8.78
C ASP A 148 -51.05 15.32 9.50
N PRO A 149 -51.10 16.47 8.81
CA PRO A 149 -51.41 17.73 9.43
C PRO A 149 -52.93 17.92 9.45
N ALA A 150 -53.63 17.11 10.25
CA ALA A 150 -54.96 17.36 10.82
C ALA A 150 -55.34 16.16 11.69
N THR A 151 -55.68 16.32 12.96
CA THR A 151 -56.97 16.89 13.35
C THR A 151 -56.88 17.44 14.80
N PRO A 152 -57.58 18.53 15.15
CA PRO A 152 -57.42 19.32 16.38
C PRO A 152 -57.62 18.57 17.71
#